data_AF-B8PYB2-F1
#
_entry.id   AF-B8PYB2-F1
#
_cell.length_a   1.000
_cell.length_b   1.000
_cell.length_c   1.000
_cell.angle_alpha   90.00
_cell.angle_beta   90.00
_cell.angle_gamma   90.00
#
_symmetry.space_group_name_H-M   'P 1'
#
loop_
_entity.id
_entity.type
_entity.pdbx_description
1 polymer ?
#
loop_
_entity_poly.entity_id
_entity_poly.type
_entity_poly.pdbx_seq_one_letter_code
_entity_poly.pdbx_strand_id
1 'polypeptide(L)'
;MLSKPKYRSIARRVWTMGHKKMGDIQMNVLHKHTPPMHLLRCKLSMFGATKFDPRSDRWVRITLFQGAPLFSEVHSDEWLFPLLPNLSKEELSIKESSIKESSTQ
;
A
#
# COMPACT_ATOMS: atom_id res chain seq x y z
N MET A 1 -12.22 -20.32 -19.86
CA MET A 1 -12.48 -19.38 -18.75
C MET A 1 -13.61 -18.36 -19.03
N LEU A 2 -13.90 -18.00 -20.29
CA LEU A 2 -15.03 -17.13 -20.65
C LEU A 2 -16.42 -17.63 -20.21
N SER A 3 -16.58 -18.94 -19.98
CA SER A 3 -17.85 -19.54 -19.55
C SER A 3 -18.26 -19.23 -18.09
N LYS A 4 -17.39 -18.65 -17.26
CA LYS A 4 -17.69 -18.30 -15.85
C LYS A 4 -17.08 -16.94 -15.46
N PRO A 5 -17.70 -15.81 -15.85
CA PRO A 5 -17.15 -14.47 -15.63
C PRO A 5 -16.95 -14.11 -14.15
N LYS A 6 -17.74 -14.72 -13.24
CA LYS A 6 -17.67 -14.50 -11.78
C LYS A 6 -16.28 -14.75 -11.17
N TYR A 7 -15.48 -15.65 -11.75
CA TYR A 7 -14.15 -16.01 -11.24
C TYR A 7 -12.99 -15.30 -11.97
N ARG A 8 -13.29 -14.46 -12.96
CA ARG A 8 -12.27 -13.79 -13.79
C ARG A 8 -11.30 -12.95 -12.96
N SER A 9 -11.81 -12.20 -11.99
CA SER A 9 -11.01 -11.34 -11.11
C SER A 9 -10.05 -12.15 -10.22
N ILE A 10 -10.53 -13.27 -9.68
CA ILE A 10 -9.75 -14.18 -8.84
C ILE A 10 -8.60 -14.78 -9.63
N ALA A 11 -8.86 -15.39 -10.79
CA ALA A 11 -7.76 -16.01 -11.53
C ALA A 11 -6.81 -14.98 -12.13
N ARG A 12 -7.29 -13.79 -12.54
CA ARG A 12 -6.40 -12.71 -12.96
C ARG A 12 -5.44 -12.31 -11.84
N ARG A 13 -5.94 -12.14 -10.61
CA ARG A 13 -5.09 -11.84 -9.46
C ARG A 13 -4.03 -12.93 -9.24
N VAL A 14 -4.45 -14.21 -9.19
CA VAL A 14 -3.52 -15.33 -8.97
C VAL A 14 -2.47 -15.39 -10.09
N TRP A 15 -2.88 -15.20 -11.34
CA TRP A 15 -1.97 -15.17 -12.49
C TRP A 15 -0.97 -14.01 -12.41
N THR A 16 -1.45 -12.79 -12.11
CA THR A 16 -0.61 -11.60 -12.05
C THR A 16 0.35 -11.61 -10.85
N MET A 17 -0.05 -12.19 -9.73
CA MET A 17 0.75 -12.19 -8.50
C MET A 17 1.56 -13.48 -8.30
N GLY A 18 1.28 -14.54 -9.05
CA GLY A 18 1.94 -15.85 -8.90
C GLY A 18 3.45 -15.84 -9.15
N HIS A 19 3.95 -14.90 -9.95
CA HIS A 19 5.39 -14.73 -10.20
C HIS A 19 6.08 -13.72 -9.28
N LYS A 20 5.32 -13.05 -8.39
CA LYS A 20 5.87 -12.02 -7.48
C LYS A 20 6.12 -12.63 -6.10
N LYS A 21 7.35 -12.56 -5.62
CA LYS A 21 7.68 -12.93 -4.24
C LYS A 21 6.87 -12.06 -3.28
N MET A 22 6.15 -12.69 -2.35
CA MET A 22 5.22 -12.02 -1.41
C MET A 22 4.13 -11.18 -2.10
N GLY A 23 3.77 -11.51 -3.35
CA GLY A 23 2.71 -10.82 -4.09
C GLY A 23 1.31 -11.05 -3.53
N ASP A 24 1.08 -12.20 -2.91
CA ASP A 24 -0.16 -12.52 -2.16
C ASP A 24 0.17 -12.90 -0.72
N ILE A 25 -0.84 -12.85 0.14
CA ILE A 25 -0.75 -13.25 1.54
C ILE A 25 -0.44 -14.76 1.61
N GLN A 26 0.74 -15.10 2.11
CA GLN A 26 1.21 -16.49 2.25
C GLN A 26 0.79 -17.15 3.58
N MET A 27 -0.02 -16.48 4.40
CA MET A 27 -0.45 -17.03 5.69
C MET A 27 -1.80 -17.76 5.58
N ASN A 28 -1.97 -18.82 6.36
CA ASN A 28 -3.27 -19.45 6.55
C ASN A 28 -4.11 -18.61 7.53
N VAL A 29 -5.07 -17.85 6.99
CA VAL A 29 -5.95 -16.95 7.77
C VAL A 29 -6.93 -17.73 8.67
N LEU A 30 -7.17 -19.01 8.39
CA LEU A 30 -8.08 -19.88 9.18
C LEU A 30 -7.33 -20.67 10.26
N HIS A 31 -6.01 -20.54 10.35
CA HIS A 31 -5.22 -21.29 11.32
C HIS A 31 -5.50 -20.80 12.74
N LYS A 32 -5.80 -21.73 13.65
CA LYS A 32 -6.22 -21.42 15.04
C LYS A 32 -5.19 -20.61 15.84
N HIS A 33 -3.91 -20.72 15.50
CA HIS A 33 -2.82 -20.01 16.18
C HIS A 33 -2.37 -18.75 15.45
N THR A 34 -3.06 -18.32 14.41
CA THR A 34 -2.73 -17.11 13.65
C THR A 34 -3.79 -16.05 13.92
N PRO A 35 -3.58 -15.13 14.87
CA PRO A 35 -4.57 -14.10 15.15
C PRO A 35 -4.74 -13.19 13.92
N PRO A 36 -5.97 -12.76 13.59
CA PRO A 36 -6.26 -11.83 12.49
C PRO A 36 -5.42 -10.54 12.54
N MET A 37 -4.93 -10.20 13.73
CA MET A 37 -4.07 -9.08 14.00
C MET A 37 -2.78 -9.07 13.19
N HIS A 38 -2.21 -10.22 12.80
CA HIS A 38 -1.02 -10.25 11.94
C HIS A 38 -1.28 -9.66 10.55
N LEU A 39 -2.46 -9.92 9.99
CA LEU A 39 -2.85 -9.40 8.69
C LEU A 39 -3.09 -7.89 8.74
N LEU A 40 -3.67 -7.41 9.85
CA LEU A 40 -3.80 -5.97 10.11
C LEU A 40 -2.44 -5.29 10.22
N ARG A 41 -1.50 -5.87 10.98
CA ARG A 41 -0.13 -5.32 11.10
C ARG A 41 0.56 -5.26 9.75
N CYS A 42 0.49 -6.33 8.95
CA CYS A 42 1.05 -6.37 7.59
C CYS A 42 0.43 -5.31 6.68
N LYS A 43 -0.89 -5.10 6.73
CA LYS A 43 -1.55 -4.06 5.95
C LYS A 43 -1.08 -2.66 6.39
N LEU A 44 -1.01 -2.40 7.69
CA LEU A 44 -0.65 -1.10 8.25
C LEU A 44 0.83 -0.76 8.04
N SER A 45 1.73 -1.75 8.04
CA SER A 45 3.14 -1.52 7.75
C SER A 45 3.35 -0.98 6.32
N MET A 46 2.51 -1.40 5.36
CA MET A 46 2.53 -0.84 4.00
C MET A 46 2.12 0.65 3.97
N PHE A 47 1.38 1.13 4.99
CA PHE A 47 1.00 2.53 5.13
C PHE A 47 1.98 3.35 6.00
N GLY A 48 3.13 2.78 6.36
CA GLY A 48 4.14 3.48 7.17
C GLY A 48 3.97 3.33 8.69
N ALA A 49 3.18 2.35 9.16
CA ALA A 49 3.17 1.98 10.56
C ALA A 49 4.45 1.23 10.93
N THR A 50 5.21 1.77 11.89
CA THR A 50 6.50 1.21 12.31
C THR A 50 6.42 0.55 13.69
N LYS A 51 5.66 1.13 14.62
CA LYS A 51 5.47 0.59 15.97
C LYS A 51 4.06 0.04 16.15
N PHE A 52 3.96 -1.18 16.70
CA PHE A 52 2.72 -1.90 16.93
C PHE A 52 2.64 -2.33 18.39
N ASP A 53 1.82 -1.64 19.19
CA ASP A 53 1.58 -1.96 20.58
C ASP A 53 0.22 -2.69 20.69
N PRO A 54 0.21 -4.04 20.86
CA PRO A 54 -1.03 -4.79 20.98
C PRO A 54 -1.73 -4.43 22.28
N ARG A 55 -2.98 -3.96 22.20
CA ARG A 55 -3.83 -3.66 23.36
C ARG A 55 -4.78 -4.81 23.70
N SER A 56 -5.18 -5.59 22.69
CA SER A 56 -6.05 -6.77 22.81
C SER A 56 -5.98 -7.55 21.48
N ASP A 57 -6.55 -8.76 21.41
CA ASP A 57 -6.65 -9.57 20.19
C ASP A 57 -7.38 -8.89 19.01
N ARG A 58 -8.15 -7.83 19.30
CA ARG A 58 -8.92 -7.06 18.30
C ARG A 58 -8.41 -5.64 18.06
N TRP A 59 -7.49 -5.15 18.89
CA TRP A 59 -7.08 -3.74 18.86
C TRP A 59 -5.57 -3.61 19.00
N VAL A 60 -4.96 -2.91 18.05
CA VAL A 60 -3.54 -2.55 18.07
C VAL A 60 -3.44 -1.04 17.98
N ARG A 61 -2.67 -0.45 18.90
CA ARG A 61 -2.23 0.92 18.71
C ARG A 61 -1.04 0.91 17.76
N ILE A 62 -1.08 1.79 16.77
CA ILE A 62 0.04 1.98 15.84
C ILE A 62 0.62 3.38 15.96
N THR A 63 1.91 3.49 15.65
CA THR A 63 2.57 4.76 15.37
C THR A 63 2.98 4.77 13.91
N LEU A 64 2.49 5.75 13.17
CA LEU A 64 2.88 6.00 11.78
C LEU A 64 4.13 6.87 11.76
N PHE A 65 5.03 6.62 10.81
CA PHE A 65 6.17 7.49 10.50
C PHE A 65 7.02 7.86 11.73
N GLN A 66 7.25 6.90 12.63
CA GLN A 66 8.06 7.14 13.82
C GLN A 66 9.49 7.50 13.39
N GLY A 67 10.00 8.63 13.90
CA GLY A 67 11.33 9.13 13.53
C GLY A 67 11.37 9.82 12.16
N ALA A 68 10.21 10.18 11.60
CA ALA A 68 10.18 11.00 10.41
C ALA A 68 10.72 12.41 10.66
N PRO A 69 11.70 12.87 9.86
CA PRO A 69 12.16 14.24 9.93
C PRO A 69 11.03 15.16 9.50
N LEU A 70 11.04 16.39 10.01
CA LEU A 70 10.15 17.42 9.49
C LEU A 70 10.55 17.75 8.06
N PHE A 71 9.65 18.33 7.25
CA PHE A 71 9.93 18.64 5.85
C PHE A 71 11.21 19.49 5.66
N SER A 72 11.52 20.36 6.61
CA SER A 72 12.73 21.20 6.62
C SER A 72 14.03 20.44 6.91
N GLU A 73 13.96 19.21 7.41
CA GLU A 73 15.08 18.39 7.88
C GLU A 73 15.28 17.14 7.02
N VAL A 74 14.52 17.01 5.93
CA VAL A 74 14.62 15.88 4.99
C VAL A 74 15.92 15.98 4.20
N HIS A 75 16.88 15.13 4.53
CA HIS A 75 18.06 14.87 3.70
C HIS A 75 17.77 13.69 2.76
N SER A 76 18.30 13.74 1.53
CA SER A 76 17.98 12.74 0.48
C SER A 76 18.34 11.31 0.86
N ASP A 77 19.32 11.13 1.75
CA ASP A 77 19.96 9.84 1.99
C ASP A 77 19.54 9.21 3.34
N GLU A 78 18.81 9.94 4.18
CA GLU A 78 18.40 9.49 5.53
C GLU A 78 16.93 9.04 5.59
N TRP A 79 16.15 9.39 4.56
CA TRP A 79 14.71 9.13 4.52
C TRP A 79 14.36 7.83 3.80
N LEU A 80 13.63 6.93 4.49
CA LEU A 80 13.27 5.61 3.98
C LEU A 80 12.21 5.63 2.87
N PHE A 81 11.37 6.66 2.83
CA PHE A 81 10.27 6.73 1.88
C PHE A 81 10.66 7.55 0.64
N PRO A 82 10.17 7.16 -0.56
CA PRO A 82 10.43 7.94 -1.75
C PRO A 82 9.85 9.34 -1.59
N LEU A 83 10.69 10.34 -1.83
CA LEU A 83 10.23 11.71 -1.93
C LEU A 83 9.34 11.84 -3.17
N LEU A 84 8.36 12.74 -3.10
CA LEU A 84 7.60 13.07 -4.29
C LEU A 84 8.60 13.52 -5.36
N PRO A 85 8.57 12.95 -6.57
CA PRO A 85 9.39 13.47 -7.65
C PRO A 85 9.03 14.95 -7.82
N ASN A 86 10.04 15.81 -7.89
CA ASN A 86 9.85 17.20 -8.27
C ASN A 86 9.35 17.22 -9.71
N LEU A 87 8.02 17.20 -9.88
CA LEU A 87 7.41 17.54 -11.15
C LEU A 87 7.84 18.97 -11.43
N SER A 88 8.62 19.18 -12.50
CA SER A 88 8.89 20.54 -12.97
C SER A 88 7.56 21.24 -13.17
N LYS A 89 7.48 22.56 -12.90
CA LYS A 89 6.24 23.33 -13.05
C LYS A 89 5.61 23.18 -14.46
N GLU A 90 6.39 22.78 -15.45
CA GLU A 90 5.95 22.45 -16.79
C GLU A 90 5.08 21.18 -16.86
N GLU A 91 5.39 20.12 -16.10
CA GLU A 91 4.62 18.87 -16.12
C GLU A 91 3.30 18.93 -15.33
N LEU A 92 3.21 19.81 -14.32
CA LEU A 92 1.98 20.08 -13.57
C LEU A 92 0.94 20.85 -14.41
N SER A 93 1.39 21.79 -15.25
CA SER A 93 0.55 22.51 -16.22
C SER A 93 -0.06 21.56 -17.27
N ILE A 94 0.74 20.61 -17.78
CA ILE A 94 0.28 19.62 -18.76
C ILE A 94 -0.77 18.69 -18.13
N LYS A 95 -0.58 18.23 -16.89
CA LYS A 95 -1.56 17.36 -16.21
C LYS A 95 -2.90 18.05 -15.92
N GLU A 96 -2.91 19.33 -15.55
CA GLU A 96 -4.17 20.08 -15.36
C GLU A 96 -4.93 20.29 -16.66
N SER A 97 -4.23 20.44 -17.79
CA SER A 97 -4.86 20.54 -19.12
C SER A 97 -5.47 19.22 -19.61
N SER A 98 -4.80 18.08 -19.39
CA SER A 98 -5.36 16.75 -19.74
C SER A 98 -6.53 16.32 -18.85
N ILE A 99 -6.62 16.80 -17.61
CA ILE A 99 -7.76 16.49 -16.73
C ILE A 99 -9.04 17.22 -17.19
N LYS A 100 -8.93 18.41 -17.82
CA LYS A 100 -10.09 19.16 -18.35
C LYS A 100 -10.65 18.60 -19.66
N GLU A 101 -9.85 17.91 -20.48
CA GLU A 101 -10.35 17.29 -21.71
C GLU A 101 -11.13 15.98 -21.45
N SER A 102 -10.84 15.27 -20.35
CA SER A 102 -11.55 14.02 -19.98
C SER A 102 -12.91 14.20 -19.28
N SER A 103 -13.30 15.43 -18.94
CA SER A 103 -14.57 15.74 -18.25
C SER A 103 -15.60 16.44 -19.14
N THR A 104 -15.34 16.54 -20.45
CA THR A 104 -16.28 17.13 -21.45
C THR A 104 -16.62 16.16 -22.59
N GLN A 105 -16.57 14.85 -22.36
CA GLN A 105 -17.25 13.84 -23.18
C GLN A 105 -18.03 12.86 -22.31
#